data_AF-A0A7Y4VKE1-F1
#
_entry.id   AF-A0A7Y4VKE1-F1
#
_cell.length_a   1.000
_cell.length_b   1.000
_cell.length_c   1.000
_cell.angle_alpha   90.00
_cell.angle_beta   90.00
_cell.angle_gamma   90.00
#
_symmetry.space_group_name_H-M   'P 1'
#
loop_
_entity.id
_entity.type
_entity.pdbx_description
1 polymer ?
#
loop_
_entity_poly.entity_id
_entity_poly.type
_entity_poly.pdbx_seq_one_letter_code
_entity_poly.pdbx_strand_id
1 'polypeptide(L)'
;MAGARFITLFVILSSACKVNSQSSLLEQFVSADTTNRAARFAYLKKVSPTDTICLNDIKRAIRDSSGDSALFVFNVDGFSTMLRYENELAQICKSNQLKFKLDIGTDIGYVDQTTGCYQDYLDLILFEKYGKNFKPDLHKEANDLYLANHLLDTISSWDCDIRPRCLSANTHTSISIVVDLPIKAHRKEWVVDKKPMFAVYHPFMDLSVVIDKDGNTSGYQLVDFIPARRQNKKYKEQLLAIAIQEIKNKYYKWKPAEINGVLLNTTHVMRLEFEAAAISK
;
A
#
# COMPACT_ATOMS: atom_id res chain seq x y z
N MET A 1 47.20 -11.24 54.77
CA MET A 1 46.26 -10.15 54.45
C MET A 1 46.47 -9.76 53.00
N ALA A 2 45.66 -10.29 52.08
CA ALA A 2 45.73 -9.99 50.66
C ALA A 2 44.30 -9.78 50.16
N GLY A 3 44.06 -8.62 49.56
CA GLY A 3 42.74 -8.02 49.38
C GLY A 3 41.91 -8.66 48.28
N ALA A 4 40.62 -8.78 48.55
CA ALA A 4 39.60 -9.10 47.56
C ALA A 4 39.34 -7.88 46.66
N ARG A 5 39.63 -8.03 45.36
CA ARG A 5 39.27 -7.06 44.33
C ARG A 5 37.81 -7.25 43.95
N PHE A 6 36.97 -6.30 44.29
CA PHE A 6 35.59 -6.20 43.79
C PHE A 6 35.63 -5.79 42.31
N ILE A 7 35.19 -6.69 41.43
CA ILE A 7 34.94 -6.36 40.02
C ILE A 7 33.47 -5.94 39.93
N THR A 8 33.24 -4.63 39.80
CA THR A 8 31.90 -4.08 39.55
C THR A 8 31.57 -4.28 38.08
N LEU A 9 30.66 -5.23 37.80
CA LEU A 9 30.13 -5.48 36.48
C LEU A 9 29.15 -4.34 36.11
N PHE A 10 29.56 -3.46 35.19
CA PHE A 10 28.69 -2.43 34.62
C PHE A 10 27.70 -3.10 33.67
N VAL A 11 26.46 -3.32 34.13
CA VAL A 11 25.34 -3.69 33.26
C VAL A 11 24.93 -2.44 32.49
N ILE A 12 25.38 -2.33 31.24
CA ILE A 12 24.90 -1.33 30.30
C ILE A 12 23.48 -1.74 29.93
N LEU A 13 22.50 -1.14 30.62
CA LEU A 13 21.10 -1.10 30.20
C LEU A 13 21.05 -0.32 28.88
N SER A 14 21.20 -1.04 27.76
CA SER A 14 20.82 -0.52 26.45
C SER A 14 19.31 -0.37 26.46
N SER A 15 18.84 0.83 26.81
CA SER A 15 17.50 1.31 26.52
C SER A 15 17.32 1.20 25.01
N ALA A 16 16.73 0.10 24.56
CA ALA A 16 16.28 -0.05 23.20
C ALA A 16 15.33 1.12 22.94
N CYS A 17 15.78 2.11 22.19
CA CYS A 17 14.90 3.02 21.50
C CYS A 17 13.90 2.15 20.76
N LYS A 18 12.65 2.13 21.22
CA LYS A 18 11.52 1.70 20.38
C LYS A 18 11.50 2.67 19.22
N VAL A 19 12.26 2.32 18.16
CA VAL A 19 11.96 2.80 16.82
C VAL A 19 10.49 2.47 16.66
N ASN A 20 9.68 3.50 16.45
CA ASN A 20 8.27 3.35 16.14
C ASN A 20 8.21 2.64 14.78
N SER A 21 8.35 1.32 14.79
CA SER A 21 8.40 0.49 13.59
C SER A 21 7.00 0.55 12.99
N GLN A 22 6.90 1.16 11.82
CA GLN A 22 5.71 1.05 10.99
C GLN A 22 5.37 -0.45 10.87
N SER A 23 4.13 -0.82 11.20
CA SER A 23 3.69 -2.21 11.13
C SER A 23 3.81 -2.72 9.69
N SER A 24 4.26 -3.96 9.54
CA SER A 24 4.34 -4.61 8.23
C SER A 24 2.96 -4.70 7.59
N LEU A 25 2.88 -4.83 6.25
CA LEU A 25 1.58 -5.01 5.59
C LEU A 25 0.90 -6.29 6.05
N LEU A 26 1.65 -7.36 6.30
CA LEU A 26 1.10 -8.60 6.88
C LEU A 26 0.41 -8.33 8.23
N GLU A 27 1.06 -7.59 9.14
CA GLU A 27 0.44 -7.24 10.42
C GLU A 27 -0.80 -6.37 10.25
N GLN A 28 -0.80 -5.44 9.28
CA GLN A 28 -1.97 -4.62 8.96
C GLN A 28 -3.13 -5.48 8.44
N PHE A 29 -2.87 -6.42 7.54
CA PHE A 29 -3.88 -7.33 7.00
C PHE A 29 -4.44 -8.28 8.06
N VAL A 30 -3.56 -8.91 8.85
CA VAL A 30 -3.96 -9.79 9.96
C VAL A 30 -4.74 -9.00 11.01
N SER A 31 -4.31 -7.77 11.33
CA SER A 31 -5.05 -6.91 12.25
C SER A 31 -6.42 -6.55 11.68
N ALA A 32 -6.52 -6.09 10.43
CA ALA A 32 -7.79 -5.77 9.79
C ALA A 32 -8.77 -6.96 9.85
N ASP A 33 -8.26 -8.17 9.66
CA ASP A 33 -9.08 -9.39 9.68
C ASP A 33 -9.46 -9.85 11.11
N THR A 34 -8.56 -9.67 12.07
CA THR A 34 -8.68 -10.28 13.41
C THR A 34 -9.09 -9.30 14.51
N THR A 35 -9.10 -7.99 14.25
CA THR A 35 -9.37 -6.96 15.25
C THR A 35 -10.71 -7.16 15.93
N ASN A 36 -10.75 -6.96 17.26
CA ASN A 36 -11.94 -7.07 18.09
C ASN A 36 -12.74 -8.38 17.96
N ARG A 37 -12.12 -9.45 17.46
CA ARG A 37 -12.80 -10.74 17.17
C ARG A 37 -13.57 -11.29 18.36
N ALA A 38 -13.01 -11.24 19.57
CA ALA A 38 -13.69 -11.73 20.77
C ALA A 38 -15.01 -10.99 21.06
N ALA A 39 -15.03 -9.67 20.89
CA ALA A 39 -16.23 -8.85 21.08
C ALA A 39 -17.26 -9.13 19.97
N ARG A 40 -16.81 -9.22 18.71
CA ARG A 40 -17.65 -9.57 17.55
C ARG A 40 -18.33 -10.93 17.74
N PHE A 41 -17.57 -11.95 18.14
CA PHE A 41 -18.12 -13.29 18.43
C PHE A 41 -19.06 -13.31 19.63
N ALA A 42 -18.80 -12.52 20.67
CA ALA A 42 -19.71 -12.41 21.81
C ALA A 42 -21.06 -11.79 21.38
N TYR A 43 -21.04 -10.79 20.49
CA TYR A 43 -22.25 -10.20 19.93
C TYR A 43 -23.07 -11.20 19.12
N LEU A 44 -22.43 -12.00 18.25
CA LEU A 44 -23.11 -13.00 17.43
C LEU A 44 -23.87 -14.06 18.23
N LYS A 45 -23.45 -14.35 19.46
CA LYS A 45 -24.16 -15.29 20.36
C LYS A 45 -25.49 -14.74 20.85
N LYS A 46 -25.70 -13.42 20.81
CA LYS A 46 -26.91 -12.75 21.28
C LYS A 46 -27.17 -11.46 20.49
N VAL A 47 -27.38 -11.61 19.19
CA VAL A 47 -27.74 -10.48 18.30
C VAL A 47 -29.08 -9.90 18.69
N SER A 48 -29.21 -8.57 18.65
CA SER A 48 -30.50 -7.92 18.92
C SER A 48 -31.56 -8.36 17.89
N PRO A 49 -32.81 -8.70 18.31
CA PRO A 49 -33.89 -9.00 17.38
C PRO A 49 -34.23 -7.86 16.41
N THR A 50 -33.85 -6.62 16.75
CA THR A 50 -34.07 -5.43 15.91
C THR A 50 -32.89 -5.11 14.98
N ASP A 51 -31.76 -5.81 15.10
CA ASP A 51 -30.59 -5.63 14.24
C ASP A 51 -30.76 -6.42 12.94
N THR A 52 -31.62 -5.90 12.09
CA THR A 52 -31.99 -6.54 10.83
C THR A 52 -30.82 -6.70 9.87
N ILE A 53 -29.85 -5.77 9.89
CA ILE A 53 -28.64 -5.86 9.06
C ILE A 53 -27.84 -7.10 9.48
N CYS A 54 -27.49 -7.21 10.76
CA CYS A 54 -26.70 -8.34 11.25
C CYS A 54 -27.43 -9.68 11.07
N LEU A 55 -28.74 -9.71 11.36
CA LEU A 55 -29.56 -10.91 11.18
C LEU A 55 -29.64 -11.37 9.71
N ASN A 56 -29.71 -10.44 8.77
CA ASN A 56 -29.72 -10.76 7.34
C ASN A 56 -28.34 -11.24 6.86
N ASP A 57 -27.27 -10.64 7.36
CA ASP A 57 -25.91 -11.06 7.11
C ASP A 57 -25.63 -12.48 7.62
N ILE A 58 -26.09 -12.82 8.82
CA ILE A 58 -25.99 -14.18 9.35
C ILE A 58 -26.77 -15.17 8.48
N LYS A 59 -28.00 -14.84 8.08
CA LYS A 59 -28.79 -15.69 7.17
C LYS A 59 -28.08 -15.91 5.83
N ARG A 60 -27.43 -14.88 5.30
CA ARG A 60 -26.61 -14.96 4.08
C ARG A 60 -25.39 -15.87 4.32
N ALA A 61 -24.67 -15.69 5.42
CA ALA A 61 -23.51 -16.51 5.78
C ALA A 61 -23.86 -17.99 5.94
N ILE A 62 -24.97 -18.31 6.61
CA ILE A 62 -25.48 -19.69 6.75
C ILE A 62 -25.76 -20.31 5.37
N ARG A 63 -26.40 -19.56 4.47
CA ARG A 63 -26.71 -20.04 3.12
C ARG A 63 -25.44 -20.27 2.29
N ASP A 64 -24.46 -19.37 2.40
CA ASP A 64 -23.23 -19.47 1.61
C ASP A 64 -22.28 -20.56 2.16
N SER A 65 -22.36 -20.84 3.46
CA SER A 65 -21.60 -21.90 4.13
C SER A 65 -22.31 -23.25 4.17
N SER A 66 -23.54 -23.38 3.65
CA SER A 66 -24.23 -24.66 3.53
C SER A 66 -23.61 -25.50 2.41
N GLY A 67 -22.70 -26.40 2.76
CA GLY A 67 -22.01 -27.31 1.86
C GLY A 67 -20.75 -27.92 2.50
N ASP A 68 -19.98 -28.67 1.74
CA ASP A 68 -18.81 -29.43 2.27
C ASP A 68 -17.55 -28.57 2.49
N SER A 69 -17.57 -27.30 2.07
CA SER A 69 -16.41 -26.39 2.17
C SER A 69 -16.75 -25.16 3.01
N ALA A 70 -15.95 -24.92 4.05
CA ALA A 70 -16.04 -23.67 4.82
C ALA A 70 -15.52 -22.48 3.99
N LEU A 71 -15.94 -21.26 4.33
CA LEU A 71 -15.58 -20.05 3.61
C LEU A 71 -14.55 -19.25 4.41
N PHE A 72 -13.43 -18.91 3.77
CA PHE A 72 -12.53 -17.86 4.19
C PHE A 72 -12.96 -16.56 3.50
N VAL A 73 -13.39 -15.58 4.29
CA VAL A 73 -13.74 -14.25 3.79
C VAL A 73 -12.73 -13.23 4.29
N PHE A 74 -12.31 -12.34 3.40
CA PHE A 74 -11.56 -11.14 3.76
C PHE A 74 -12.34 -9.91 3.30
N ASN A 75 -12.70 -9.04 4.23
CA ASN A 75 -13.34 -7.78 3.91
C ASN A 75 -12.33 -6.83 3.26
N VAL A 76 -12.66 -6.37 2.06
CA VAL A 76 -11.99 -5.24 1.41
C VAL A 76 -12.91 -4.03 1.53
N ASP A 77 -12.37 -2.89 1.96
CA ASP A 77 -13.07 -1.63 1.82
C ASP A 77 -12.70 -0.97 0.48
N GLY A 78 -13.55 -0.07 -0.02
CA GLY A 78 -13.39 0.55 -1.35
C GLY A 78 -12.13 1.40 -1.54
N PHE A 79 -11.38 1.67 -0.46
CA PHE A 79 -10.13 2.42 -0.46
C PHE A 79 -8.96 1.66 0.19
N SER A 80 -9.15 0.39 0.57
CA SER A 80 -8.20 -0.38 1.35
C SER A 80 -7.10 -0.94 0.48
N THR A 81 -5.99 -1.22 1.14
CA THR A 81 -4.87 -1.92 0.56
C THR A 81 -5.35 -3.33 0.17
N MET A 82 -5.35 -3.64 -1.12
CA MET A 82 -5.61 -4.99 -1.60
C MET A 82 -4.59 -5.95 -0.99
N LEU A 83 -5.02 -7.17 -0.64
CA LEU A 83 -4.12 -8.19 -0.12
C LEU A 83 -3.05 -8.49 -1.18
N ARG A 84 -1.79 -8.15 -0.91
CA ARG A 84 -0.69 -8.43 -1.85
C ARG A 84 -0.60 -9.89 -2.27
N TYR A 85 -0.95 -10.79 -1.34
CA TYR A 85 -0.89 -12.25 -1.49
C TYR A 85 -2.28 -12.88 -1.74
N GLU A 86 -3.25 -12.13 -2.28
CA GLU A 86 -4.62 -12.63 -2.51
C GLU A 86 -4.62 -13.97 -3.27
N ASN A 87 -3.81 -14.08 -4.33
CA ASN A 87 -3.72 -15.28 -5.15
C ASN A 87 -3.19 -16.48 -4.37
N GLU A 88 -2.12 -16.30 -3.60
CA GLU A 88 -1.54 -17.32 -2.73
C GLU A 88 -2.51 -17.74 -1.64
N LEU A 89 -3.22 -16.78 -1.04
CA LEU A 89 -4.24 -17.05 -0.03
C LEU A 89 -5.40 -17.89 -0.60
N ALA A 90 -5.85 -17.58 -1.83
CA ALA A 90 -6.86 -18.37 -2.51
C ALA A 90 -6.38 -19.81 -2.79
N GLN A 91 -5.11 -19.98 -3.17
CA GLN A 91 -4.50 -21.30 -3.39
C GLN A 91 -4.40 -22.11 -2.09
N ILE A 92 -3.96 -21.50 -0.99
CA ILE A 92 -3.87 -22.14 0.32
C ILE A 92 -5.26 -22.48 0.84
N CYS A 93 -6.24 -21.59 0.69
CA CYS A 93 -7.64 -21.87 1.03
C CYS A 93 -8.15 -23.11 0.30
N LYS A 94 -7.94 -23.18 -1.04
CA LYS A 94 -8.33 -24.34 -1.84
C LYS A 94 -7.68 -25.63 -1.35
N SER A 95 -6.40 -25.59 -1.01
CA SER A 95 -5.65 -26.75 -0.48
C SER A 95 -6.18 -27.22 0.88
N ASN A 96 -6.73 -26.30 1.67
CA ASN A 96 -7.39 -26.56 2.95
C ASN A 96 -8.90 -26.85 2.82
N GLN A 97 -9.39 -27.14 1.60
CA GLN A 97 -10.82 -27.40 1.32
C GLN A 97 -11.74 -26.24 1.74
N LEU A 98 -11.23 -25.01 1.64
CA LEU A 98 -11.97 -23.77 1.86
C LEU A 98 -12.27 -23.09 0.53
N LYS A 99 -13.37 -22.34 0.50
CA LYS A 99 -13.62 -21.33 -0.54
C LYS A 99 -13.06 -20.00 -0.08
N PHE A 100 -12.30 -19.32 -0.93
CA PHE A 100 -11.86 -17.95 -0.68
C PHE A 100 -12.82 -16.96 -1.34
N LYS A 101 -13.15 -15.88 -0.63
CA LYS A 101 -13.99 -14.80 -1.14
C LYS A 101 -13.55 -13.46 -0.56
N LEU A 102 -13.44 -12.45 -1.44
CA LEU A 102 -13.45 -11.06 -1.02
C LEU A 102 -14.90 -10.61 -0.80
N ASP A 103 -15.16 -9.94 0.32
CA ASP A 103 -16.44 -9.27 0.56
C ASP A 103 -16.21 -7.77 0.67
N ILE A 104 -17.09 -6.99 0.04
CA ILE A 104 -16.98 -5.53 0.08
C ILE A 104 -17.78 -5.06 1.28
N GLY A 105 -17.07 -4.58 2.30
CA GLY A 105 -17.69 -4.00 3.48
C GLY A 105 -18.43 -2.70 3.15
N THR A 106 -19.53 -2.44 3.85
CA THR A 106 -20.17 -1.12 3.87
C THR A 106 -19.60 -0.29 5.01
N ASP A 107 -19.23 0.96 4.72
CA ASP A 107 -18.82 1.97 5.70
C ASP A 107 -20.01 2.77 6.26
N ILE A 108 -21.23 2.47 5.80
CA ILE A 108 -22.45 3.15 6.23
C ILE A 108 -22.94 2.55 7.54
N GLY A 109 -22.80 3.32 8.63
CA GLY A 109 -23.37 3.01 9.94
C GLY A 109 -24.84 3.41 10.04
N TYR A 110 -25.68 2.53 10.58
CA TYR A 110 -27.06 2.83 10.95
C TYR A 110 -27.22 2.69 12.46
N VAL A 111 -27.99 3.59 13.07
CA VAL A 111 -28.27 3.54 14.52
C VAL A 111 -28.90 2.19 14.87
N ASP A 112 -28.39 1.55 15.93
CA ASP A 112 -28.82 0.24 16.42
C ASP A 112 -28.70 -0.92 15.41
N GLN A 113 -27.88 -0.78 14.36
CA GLN A 113 -27.55 -1.87 13.44
C GLN A 113 -26.05 -2.14 13.42
N THR A 114 -25.69 -3.41 13.27
CA THR A 114 -24.29 -3.86 13.21
C THR A 114 -23.96 -4.33 11.81
N THR A 115 -22.91 -3.75 11.22
CA THR A 115 -22.37 -4.15 9.92
C THR A 115 -21.24 -5.18 10.09
N GLY A 116 -20.91 -5.93 9.04
CA GLY A 116 -19.80 -6.88 9.04
C GLY A 116 -20.12 -8.25 9.65
N CYS A 117 -21.35 -8.47 10.11
CA CYS A 117 -21.77 -9.75 10.72
C CYS A 117 -21.63 -10.95 9.77
N TYR A 118 -21.63 -10.74 8.45
CA TYR A 118 -21.42 -11.82 7.48
C TYR A 118 -20.02 -12.44 7.61
N GLN A 119 -18.96 -11.62 7.58
CA GLN A 119 -17.61 -12.10 7.82
C GLN A 119 -17.49 -12.66 9.23
N ASP A 120 -18.00 -11.95 10.25
CA ASP A 120 -17.84 -12.37 11.64
C ASP A 120 -18.42 -13.75 11.90
N TYR A 121 -19.57 -14.07 11.30
CA TYR A 121 -20.21 -15.37 11.45
C TYR A 121 -19.40 -16.48 10.77
N LEU A 122 -18.87 -16.24 9.58
CA LEU A 122 -17.99 -17.19 8.90
C LEU A 122 -16.67 -17.39 9.66
N ASP A 123 -16.11 -16.31 10.22
CA ASP A 123 -14.92 -16.35 11.07
C ASP A 123 -15.16 -17.13 12.36
N LEU A 124 -16.36 -17.05 12.94
CA LEU A 124 -16.75 -17.85 14.10
C LEU A 124 -16.76 -19.35 13.75
N ILE A 125 -17.30 -19.74 12.60
CA ILE A 125 -17.28 -21.13 12.12
C ILE A 125 -15.84 -21.63 11.96
N LEU A 126 -14.97 -20.83 11.32
CA LEU A 126 -13.56 -21.18 11.16
C LEU A 126 -12.84 -21.27 12.50
N PHE A 127 -13.12 -20.36 13.42
CA PHE A 127 -12.55 -20.35 14.76
C PHE A 127 -12.96 -21.60 15.56
N GLU A 128 -14.23 -21.99 15.52
CA GLU A 128 -14.73 -23.16 16.23
C GLU A 128 -14.17 -24.46 15.65
N LYS A 129 -13.98 -24.51 14.32
CA LYS A 129 -13.47 -25.71 13.63
C LYS A 129 -11.95 -25.86 13.71
N TYR A 130 -11.20 -24.78 13.53
CA TYR A 130 -9.74 -24.82 13.35
C TYR A 130 -8.95 -24.07 14.43
N GLY A 131 -9.64 -23.33 15.29
CA GLY A 131 -9.03 -22.60 16.40
C GLY A 131 -8.60 -21.16 16.06
N LYS A 132 -8.18 -20.45 17.10
CA LYS A 132 -7.96 -19.00 17.08
C LYS A 132 -6.89 -18.50 16.11
N ASN A 133 -5.88 -19.32 15.83
CA ASN A 133 -4.72 -18.94 15.02
C ASN A 133 -4.91 -19.26 13.53
N PHE A 134 -5.99 -19.94 13.15
CA PHE A 134 -6.16 -20.44 11.79
C PHE A 134 -6.02 -19.35 10.71
N LYS A 135 -6.82 -18.27 10.75
CA LYS A 135 -6.70 -17.19 9.76
C LYS A 135 -5.33 -16.48 9.80
N PRO A 136 -4.78 -16.09 10.98
CA PRO A 136 -3.42 -15.58 11.07
C PRO A 136 -2.36 -16.48 10.41
N ASP A 137 -2.45 -17.78 10.62
CA ASP A 137 -1.50 -18.75 10.08
C ASP A 137 -1.62 -18.83 8.55
N LEU A 138 -2.85 -18.87 8.00
CA LEU A 138 -3.07 -18.81 6.54
C LEU A 138 -2.54 -17.51 5.92
N HIS A 139 -2.74 -16.37 6.57
CA HIS A 139 -2.20 -15.09 6.09
C HIS A 139 -0.67 -15.11 6.04
N LYS A 140 -0.03 -15.65 7.09
CA LYS A 140 1.43 -15.79 7.14
C LYS A 140 1.93 -16.72 6.04
N GLU A 141 1.30 -17.88 5.87
CA GLU A 141 1.66 -18.85 4.84
C GLU A 141 1.53 -18.25 3.43
N ALA A 142 0.43 -17.54 3.15
CA ALA A 142 0.20 -16.87 1.88
C ALA A 142 1.24 -15.78 1.62
N ASN A 143 1.59 -15.00 2.64
CA ASN A 143 2.61 -13.95 2.54
C ASN A 143 4.00 -14.52 2.25
N ASP A 144 4.37 -15.60 2.92
CA ASP A 144 5.66 -16.25 2.72
C ASP A 144 5.75 -16.87 1.31
N LEU A 145 4.65 -17.48 0.84
CA LEU A 145 4.55 -18.01 -0.52
C LEU A 145 4.65 -16.89 -1.57
N TYR A 146 3.97 -15.76 -1.36
CA TYR A 146 4.05 -14.61 -2.26
C TYR A 146 5.50 -14.11 -2.38
N LEU A 147 6.19 -13.92 -1.25
CA LEU A 147 7.59 -13.50 -1.27
C LEU A 147 8.46 -14.49 -2.03
N ALA A 148 8.28 -15.79 -1.80
CA ALA A 148 9.04 -16.83 -2.49
C ALA A 148 8.81 -16.83 -4.01
N ASN A 149 7.57 -16.66 -4.44
CA ASN A 149 7.20 -16.61 -5.86
C ASN A 149 7.77 -15.38 -6.57
N HIS A 150 7.93 -14.26 -5.85
CA HIS A 150 8.29 -12.97 -6.44
C HIS A 150 9.75 -12.53 -6.14
N LEU A 151 10.60 -13.42 -5.65
CA LEU A 151 12.01 -13.08 -5.34
C LEU A 151 12.79 -12.52 -6.55
N LEU A 152 12.44 -12.94 -7.76
CA LEU A 152 13.12 -12.52 -9.00
C LEU A 152 12.30 -11.55 -9.84
N ASP A 153 11.06 -11.28 -9.44
CA ASP A 153 10.14 -10.43 -10.18
C ASP A 153 10.36 -8.95 -9.87
N THR A 154 9.68 -8.10 -10.64
CA THR A 154 9.50 -6.68 -10.30
C THR A 154 8.06 -6.47 -9.87
N ILE A 155 7.83 -6.18 -8.59
CA ILE A 155 6.48 -6.04 -8.01
C ILE A 155 6.08 -4.57 -7.84
N SER A 156 4.83 -4.30 -7.47
CA SER A 156 4.43 -2.93 -7.11
C SER A 156 5.09 -2.51 -5.81
N SER A 157 5.63 -1.29 -5.76
CA SER A 157 6.11 -0.70 -4.49
C SER A 157 5.00 -0.52 -3.46
N TRP A 158 3.72 -0.56 -3.86
CA TRP A 158 2.58 -0.53 -2.93
C TRP A 158 2.40 -1.83 -2.15
N ASP A 159 2.95 -2.94 -2.64
CA ASP A 159 2.88 -4.26 -2.01
C ASP A 159 4.03 -4.51 -1.01
N CYS A 160 4.90 -3.52 -0.80
CA CYS A 160 6.08 -3.64 0.06
C CYS A 160 5.81 -3.11 1.48
N ASP A 161 6.42 -3.73 2.49
CA ASP A 161 6.37 -3.26 3.88
C ASP A 161 7.10 -1.92 4.02
N ILE A 162 8.23 -1.80 3.34
CA ILE A 162 9.00 -0.55 3.20
C ILE A 162 9.05 -0.20 1.72
N ARG A 163 8.52 0.97 1.38
CA ARG A 163 8.53 1.52 0.02
C ARG A 163 9.92 2.04 -0.35
N PRO A 164 10.27 2.06 -1.65
CA PRO A 164 11.54 2.62 -2.06
C PRO A 164 11.58 4.12 -1.74
N ARG A 165 12.76 4.63 -1.38
CA ARG A 165 12.93 6.03 -0.98
C ARG A 165 14.14 6.63 -1.65
N CYS A 166 13.95 7.77 -2.31
CA CYS A 166 15.07 8.53 -2.86
C CYS A 166 15.97 9.02 -1.72
N LEU A 167 17.28 8.80 -1.84
CA LEU A 167 18.28 9.27 -0.87
C LEU A 167 18.77 10.68 -1.20
N SER A 168 18.70 11.06 -2.47
CA SER A 168 19.18 12.35 -2.96
C SER A 168 18.21 13.51 -2.69
N ALA A 169 16.96 13.21 -2.33
CA ALA A 169 15.95 14.21 -2.01
C ALA A 169 14.95 13.66 -1.01
N ASN A 170 14.40 14.52 -0.16
CA ASN A 170 13.35 14.17 0.79
C ASN A 170 11.96 14.13 0.09
N THR A 171 11.90 13.52 -1.09
CA THR A 171 10.70 13.45 -1.93
C THR A 171 10.04 12.09 -1.76
N HIS A 172 8.86 12.08 -1.15
CA HIS A 172 8.11 10.84 -0.92
C HIS A 172 7.11 10.51 -2.04
N THR A 173 6.69 11.50 -2.85
CA THR A 173 5.57 11.32 -3.79
C THR A 173 5.66 12.18 -5.06
N SER A 174 6.24 13.37 -5.00
CA SER A 174 6.37 14.27 -6.15
C SER A 174 7.77 14.88 -6.30
N ILE A 175 8.12 15.18 -7.55
CA ILE A 175 9.33 15.86 -7.97
C ILE A 175 8.91 17.11 -8.76
N SER A 176 9.31 18.29 -8.30
CA SER A 176 9.17 19.54 -9.05
C SER A 176 10.36 19.74 -9.97
N ILE A 177 10.10 19.91 -11.27
CA ILE A 177 11.10 20.10 -12.31
C ILE A 177 10.90 21.47 -12.94
N VAL A 178 11.89 22.34 -12.77
CA VAL A 178 11.93 23.62 -13.48
C VAL A 178 12.36 23.38 -14.92
N VAL A 179 11.53 23.77 -15.87
CA VAL A 179 11.78 23.62 -17.30
C VAL A 179 11.94 24.98 -17.97
N ASP A 180 13.03 25.12 -18.72
CA ASP A 180 13.20 26.19 -19.71
C ASP A 180 12.69 25.68 -21.06
N LEU A 181 11.39 25.47 -21.15
CA LEU A 181 10.77 25.22 -22.44
C LEU A 181 10.79 26.52 -23.24
N PRO A 182 10.92 26.47 -24.58
CA PRO A 182 10.76 27.63 -25.46
C PRO A 182 9.28 28.05 -25.56
N ILE A 183 8.62 28.22 -24.41
CA ILE A 183 7.36 28.91 -24.24
C ILE A 183 7.72 30.38 -24.37
N LYS A 184 8.03 30.79 -25.61
CA LYS A 184 8.42 32.17 -25.94
C LYS A 184 7.45 33.10 -25.20
N ALA A 185 8.00 33.90 -24.30
CA ALA A 185 7.31 34.79 -23.35
C ALA A 185 6.43 35.88 -24.00
N HIS A 186 6.12 35.75 -25.30
CA HIS A 186 5.65 36.82 -26.16
C HIS A 186 4.49 36.42 -27.08
N ARG A 187 3.91 35.22 -26.93
CA ARG A 187 2.59 34.95 -27.55
C ARG A 187 1.51 35.58 -26.68
N LYS A 188 0.86 36.65 -27.19
CA LYS A 188 -0.18 37.41 -26.47
C LYS A 188 -1.33 36.52 -25.99
N GLU A 189 -1.62 35.46 -26.73
CA GLU A 189 -2.64 34.47 -26.38
C GLU A 189 -2.33 33.65 -25.10
N TRP A 190 -1.08 33.67 -24.60
CA TRP A 190 -0.59 32.76 -23.54
C TRP A 190 -0.09 33.52 -22.29
N VAL A 191 -0.59 34.73 -22.06
CA VAL A 191 -0.30 35.53 -20.87
C VAL A 191 -1.60 35.85 -20.15
N VAL A 192 -1.71 35.42 -18.88
CA VAL A 192 -2.80 35.83 -17.96
C VAL A 192 -2.13 36.62 -16.84
N ASP A 193 -2.61 37.85 -16.59
CA ASP A 193 -2.06 38.73 -15.55
C ASP A 193 -0.53 38.89 -15.60
N LYS A 194 0.03 39.05 -16.81
CA LYS A 194 1.47 39.20 -17.08
C LYS A 194 2.32 37.96 -16.75
N LYS A 195 1.72 36.81 -16.45
CA LYS A 195 2.41 35.52 -16.26
C LYS A 195 2.20 34.60 -17.47
N PRO A 196 3.21 33.82 -17.89
CA PRO A 196 3.02 32.78 -18.90
C PRO A 196 1.95 31.77 -18.44
N MET A 197 1.04 31.36 -19.32
CA MET A 197 -0.02 30.38 -19.00
C MET A 197 0.52 29.05 -18.47
N PHE A 198 1.71 28.63 -18.92
CA PHE A 198 2.40 27.44 -18.41
C PHE A 198 2.81 27.58 -16.93
N ALA A 199 3.10 28.81 -16.47
CA ALA A 199 3.41 29.13 -15.08
C ALA A 199 2.16 29.31 -14.19
N VAL A 200 0.96 29.27 -14.78
CA VAL A 200 -0.33 29.34 -14.06
C VAL A 200 -1.02 27.98 -14.04
N TYR A 201 -0.83 27.17 -15.09
CA TYR A 201 -1.41 25.84 -15.24
C TYR A 201 -0.30 24.82 -15.53
N HIS A 202 0.22 24.25 -14.45
CA HIS A 202 1.35 23.32 -14.46
C HIS A 202 0.90 21.96 -15.01
N PRO A 203 1.42 21.51 -16.15
CA PRO A 203 1.24 20.12 -16.53
C PRO A 203 2.00 19.24 -15.51
N PHE A 204 1.52 18.03 -15.30
CA PHE A 204 2.24 17.01 -14.57
C PHE A 204 2.15 15.67 -15.28
N MET A 205 3.07 14.78 -14.98
CA MET A 205 3.02 13.40 -15.43
C MET A 205 3.32 12.44 -14.30
N ASP A 206 2.72 11.26 -14.38
CA ASP A 206 3.05 10.15 -13.51
C ASP A 206 3.94 9.19 -14.30
N LEU A 207 5.13 8.92 -13.77
CA LEU A 207 6.14 8.06 -14.40
C LEU A 207 6.39 6.84 -13.50
N SER A 208 6.18 5.65 -14.05
CA SER A 208 6.59 4.40 -13.44
C SER A 208 8.08 4.18 -13.69
N VAL A 209 8.82 3.85 -12.65
CA VAL A 209 10.25 3.58 -12.68
C VAL A 209 10.53 2.28 -11.96
N VAL A 210 11.38 1.43 -12.54
CA VAL A 210 11.89 0.25 -11.88
C VAL A 210 13.03 0.65 -10.95
N ILE A 211 12.92 0.29 -9.69
CA ILE A 211 13.98 0.44 -8.68
C ILE A 211 14.43 -0.96 -8.30
N ASP A 212 15.67 -1.30 -8.64
CA ASP A 212 16.22 -2.64 -8.37
C ASP A 212 16.70 -2.79 -6.91
N LYS A 213 17.10 -4.02 -6.56
CA LYS A 213 17.64 -4.37 -5.23
C LYS A 213 18.92 -3.63 -4.85
N ASP A 214 19.62 -3.05 -5.82
CA ASP A 214 20.83 -2.25 -5.61
C ASP A 214 20.52 -0.74 -5.52
N GLY A 215 19.25 -0.36 -5.75
CA GLY A 215 18.79 1.01 -5.70
C GLY A 215 18.97 1.79 -7.00
N ASN A 216 19.27 1.12 -8.12
CA ASN A 216 19.37 1.74 -9.44
C ASN A 216 17.99 1.91 -10.07
N THR A 217 17.86 2.92 -10.94
CA THR A 217 16.62 3.20 -11.66
C THR A 217 16.69 2.76 -13.12
N SER A 218 15.61 2.16 -13.62
CA SER A 218 15.46 1.75 -15.01
C SER A 218 13.98 1.69 -15.43
N GLY A 219 13.68 1.20 -16.63
CA GLY A 219 12.29 0.86 -17.02
C GLY A 219 11.29 2.02 -17.00
N TYR A 220 11.72 3.24 -17.32
CA TYR A 220 10.88 4.44 -17.28
C TYR A 220 9.68 4.32 -18.24
N GLN A 221 8.47 4.36 -17.69
CA GLN A 221 7.22 4.25 -18.44
C GLN A 221 6.24 5.35 -18.02
N LEU A 222 5.71 6.08 -18.99
CA LEU A 222 4.67 7.08 -18.74
C LEU A 222 3.36 6.38 -18.36
N VAL A 223 2.86 6.66 -17.16
CA VAL A 223 1.56 6.17 -16.67
C VAL A 223 0.45 7.13 -17.07
N ASP A 224 0.62 8.41 -16.76
CA ASP A 224 -0.36 9.44 -17.07
C ASP A 224 0.31 10.76 -17.42
N PHE A 225 -0.35 11.56 -18.25
CA PHE A 225 0.05 12.93 -18.54
C PHE A 225 -1.17 13.84 -18.49
N ILE A 226 -1.17 14.70 -17.47
CA ILE A 226 -2.18 15.73 -17.31
C ILE A 226 -1.61 17.04 -17.84
N PRO A 227 -2.02 17.48 -19.04
CA PRO A 227 -1.42 18.65 -19.66
C PRO A 227 -1.86 19.96 -18.98
N ALA A 228 -2.83 19.91 -18.04
CA ALA A 228 -3.58 21.03 -17.45
C ALA A 228 -4.39 21.89 -18.46
N ARG A 229 -3.90 22.03 -19.70
CA ARG A 229 -4.53 22.71 -20.83
C ARG A 229 -4.26 21.95 -22.12
N ARG A 230 -5.20 21.95 -23.07
CA ARG A 230 -5.09 21.20 -24.34
C ARG A 230 -3.83 21.56 -25.14
N GLN A 231 -3.39 22.81 -25.07
CA GLN A 231 -2.22 23.34 -25.78
C GLN A 231 -0.90 22.72 -25.32
N ASN A 232 -0.82 22.24 -24.08
CA ASN A 232 0.39 21.63 -23.53
C ASN A 232 0.59 20.19 -24.01
N LYS A 233 -0.43 19.57 -24.64
CA LYS A 233 -0.35 18.19 -25.15
C LYS A 233 0.83 17.96 -26.10
N LYS A 234 1.19 18.97 -26.89
CA LYS A 234 2.30 18.90 -27.86
C LYS A 234 3.68 18.76 -27.21
N TYR A 235 3.83 19.09 -25.92
CA TYR A 235 5.11 19.02 -25.21
C TYR A 235 5.31 17.69 -24.49
N LYS A 236 4.35 16.76 -24.55
CA LYS A 236 4.37 15.48 -23.83
C LYS A 236 5.73 14.75 -23.93
N GLU A 237 6.19 14.50 -25.16
CA GLU A 237 7.43 13.76 -25.40
C GLU A 237 8.68 14.53 -24.94
N GLN A 238 8.69 15.85 -25.10
CA GLN A 238 9.80 16.69 -24.63
C GLN A 238 9.88 16.70 -23.10
N LEU A 239 8.73 16.88 -22.42
CA LEU A 239 8.64 16.84 -20.97
C LEU A 239 9.01 15.47 -20.41
N LEU A 240 8.64 14.38 -21.10
CA LEU A 240 9.02 13.02 -20.73
C LEU A 240 10.54 12.81 -20.81
N ALA A 241 11.17 13.30 -21.88
CA ALA A 241 12.63 13.24 -22.01
C ALA A 241 13.34 14.02 -20.89
N ILE A 242 12.85 15.23 -20.57
CA ILE A 242 13.38 16.05 -19.47
C ILE A 242 13.21 15.33 -18.13
N ALA A 243 12.02 14.80 -17.86
CA ALA A 243 11.69 14.01 -16.68
C ALA A 243 12.67 12.85 -16.44
N ILE A 244 12.90 12.03 -17.47
CA ILE A 244 13.80 10.88 -17.39
C ILE A 244 15.23 11.33 -17.10
N GLN A 245 15.70 12.39 -17.75
CA GLN A 245 17.05 12.93 -17.51
C GLN A 245 17.20 13.49 -16.10
N GLU A 246 16.19 14.21 -15.62
CA GLU A 246 16.20 14.75 -14.26
C GLU A 246 16.30 13.63 -13.22
N ILE A 247 15.51 12.57 -13.37
CA ILE A 247 15.58 11.39 -12.47
C ILE A 247 16.98 10.77 -12.51
N LYS A 248 17.53 10.52 -13.70
CA LYS A 248 18.85 9.94 -13.87
C LYS A 248 19.99 10.79 -13.28
N ASN A 249 19.84 12.10 -13.29
CA ASN A 249 20.91 13.01 -12.87
C ASN A 249 20.83 13.38 -11.38
N LYS A 250 19.61 13.59 -10.86
CA LYS A 250 19.40 14.12 -9.50
C LYS A 250 18.79 13.11 -8.53
N TYR A 251 18.02 12.15 -9.04
CA TYR A 251 17.29 11.16 -8.24
C TYR A 251 17.79 9.75 -8.54
N TYR A 252 19.11 9.57 -8.61
CA TYR A 252 19.74 8.33 -9.05
C TYR A 252 20.05 7.33 -7.92
N LYS A 253 20.00 7.75 -6.65
CA LYS A 253 20.24 6.89 -5.49
C LYS A 253 18.95 6.63 -4.74
N TRP A 254 18.55 5.37 -4.66
CA TRP A 254 17.37 4.93 -3.93
C TRP A 254 17.74 3.92 -2.87
N LYS A 255 17.03 3.98 -1.73
CA LYS A 255 16.88 2.81 -0.88
C LYS A 255 15.83 1.90 -1.54
N PRO A 256 16.13 0.62 -1.83
CA PRO A 256 15.17 -0.32 -2.39
C PRO A 256 13.99 -0.57 -1.45
N ALA A 257 12.95 -1.18 -2.01
CA ALA A 257 11.80 -1.64 -1.24
C ALA A 257 12.10 -2.95 -0.51
N GLU A 258 11.39 -3.21 0.59
CA GLU A 258 11.58 -4.41 1.41
C GLU A 258 10.24 -5.07 1.77
N ILE A 259 10.23 -6.41 1.77
CA ILE A 259 9.21 -7.25 2.40
C ILE A 259 9.91 -8.17 3.40
N ASN A 260 9.52 -8.14 4.68
CA ASN A 260 10.17 -8.92 5.74
C ASN A 260 11.72 -8.81 5.74
N GLY A 261 12.25 -7.63 5.43
CA GLY A 261 13.69 -7.36 5.33
C GLY A 261 14.39 -7.91 4.07
N VAL A 262 13.65 -8.52 3.14
CA VAL A 262 14.16 -8.95 1.84
C VAL A 262 14.00 -7.81 0.84
N LEU A 263 15.12 -7.40 0.23
CA LEU A 263 15.14 -6.38 -0.82
C LEU A 263 14.57 -6.94 -2.13
N LEU A 264 13.70 -6.16 -2.79
CA LEU A 264 13.02 -6.56 -4.01
C LEU A 264 13.15 -5.49 -5.11
N ASN A 265 13.06 -5.94 -6.36
CA ASN A 265 12.86 -5.03 -7.49
C ASN A 265 11.41 -4.54 -7.46
N THR A 266 11.20 -3.24 -7.66
CA THR A 266 9.85 -2.67 -7.63
C THR A 266 9.60 -1.71 -8.78
N THR A 267 8.34 -1.61 -9.20
CA THR A 267 7.84 -0.45 -9.93
C THR A 267 7.35 0.59 -8.94
N HIS A 268 7.77 1.83 -9.16
CA HIS A 268 7.39 2.98 -8.34
C HIS A 268 6.89 4.11 -9.23
N VAL A 269 5.69 4.59 -8.94
CA VAL A 269 5.09 5.72 -9.68
C VAL A 269 5.45 7.00 -8.97
N MET A 270 6.14 7.89 -9.68
CA MET A 270 6.46 9.24 -9.23
C MET A 270 5.62 10.24 -9.99
N ARG A 271 5.11 11.27 -9.29
CA ARG A 271 4.53 12.44 -9.94
C ARG A 271 5.60 13.48 -10.23
N LEU A 272 5.65 13.96 -11.46
CA LEU A 272 6.58 14.98 -11.92
C LEU A 272 5.78 16.22 -12.31
N GLU A 273 6.00 17.30 -11.57
CA GLU A 273 5.35 18.58 -11.76
C GLU A 273 6.29 19.52 -12.51
N PHE A 274 5.82 20.15 -13.58
CA PHE A 274 6.66 21.02 -14.40
C PHE A 274 6.38 22.49 -14.12
N GLU A 275 7.43 23.22 -13.78
CA GLU A 275 7.38 24.65 -13.49
C GLU A 275 8.14 25.44 -14.56
N ALA A 276 7.65 26.63 -14.91
CA ALA A 276 8.41 27.52 -15.80
C ALA A 276 9.64 28.06 -15.05
N ALA A 277 10.78 28.16 -15.73
CA ALA A 277 11.89 28.96 -15.25
C ALA A 277 11.43 30.41 -14.98
N ALA A 278 11.89 30.99 -13.87
CA ALA A 278 11.62 32.38 -13.56
C ALA A 278 12.20 33.26 -14.69
N ILE A 279 11.38 34.15 -15.25
CA ILE A 279 11.86 35.13 -16.23
C ILE A 279 12.78 36.09 -15.49
N SER A 280 14.09 36.01 -15.71
CA SER A 280 15.03 37.04 -15.27
C SER A 280 14.64 38.35 -15.96
N LYS A 281 14.31 39.37 -15.15
CA LYS A 281 14.00 40.72 -15.62
C LYS A 281 15.23 41.39 -16.23
#